data_AF-A0A6G0S0N1-F1
#
_entry.id   AF-A0A6G0S0N1-F1
#
_cell.length_a   1.000
_cell.length_b   1.000
_cell.length_c   1.000
_cell.angle_alpha   90.00
_cell.angle_beta   90.00
_cell.angle_gamma   90.00
#
_symmetry.space_group_name_H-M   'P 1'
#
loop_
_entity.id
_entity.type
_entity.pdbx_description
1 polymer ?
#
loop_
_entity_poly.entity_id
_entity_poly.type
_entity_poly.pdbx_seq_one_letter_code
_entity_poly.pdbx_strand_id
1 'polypeptide(L)'
;MDPGDLNSDALSASPLPPMNDTGTRLSRAHRAKVCKGLLMSRLKAIEAMEGRLDNISKYSFKLLNERDDLATMLANEKEEAVRLATVLGVSVHEPGYVVSYGVMLEQCFEAHLEQDETNTSRASRTRRKQ
;
A
#
# COMPACT_ATOMS: atom_id res chain seq x y z
N MET A 1 31.89 20.04 55.06
CA MET A 1 31.27 19.30 56.17
C MET A 1 31.25 20.21 57.36
N ASP A 2 30.06 20.62 57.78
CA ASP A 2 29.79 21.26 59.07
C ASP A 2 28.33 20.89 59.41
N PRO A 3 28.05 20.22 60.54
CA PRO A 3 26.70 19.83 60.95
C PRO A 3 26.19 20.65 62.15
N GLY A 4 24.90 20.98 62.16
CA GLY A 4 24.21 21.55 63.31
C GLY A 4 22.96 22.31 62.85
N ASP A 5 21.79 22.22 63.46
CA ASP A 5 21.35 21.53 64.66
C ASP A 5 19.85 21.29 64.52
N LEU A 6 19.39 20.16 65.06
CA LEU A 6 17.99 19.90 65.34
C LEU A 6 17.54 20.80 66.48
N ASN A 7 16.48 21.58 66.32
CA ASN A 7 15.60 21.84 67.44
C ASN A 7 14.13 21.87 67.03
N SER A 8 13.35 21.06 67.74
CA SER A 8 11.91 20.88 67.62
C SER A 8 11.23 21.86 68.56
N ASP A 9 10.15 22.52 68.14
CA ASP A 9 9.12 22.94 69.09
C ASP A 9 7.71 23.04 68.46
N ALA A 10 6.88 22.12 68.96
CA ALA A 10 5.45 22.18 69.26
C ALA A 10 4.45 23.01 68.40
N LEU A 11 3.57 22.23 67.75
CA LEU A 11 2.10 22.29 67.82
C LEU A 11 1.38 23.63 67.57
N SER A 12 0.78 23.74 66.38
CA SER A 12 -0.60 24.21 66.28
C SER A 12 -1.32 23.41 65.20
N ALA A 13 -1.83 22.24 65.57
CA ALA A 13 -2.74 21.48 64.73
C ALA A 13 -4.11 22.17 64.79
N SER A 14 -4.41 23.01 63.81
CA SER A 14 -5.78 23.45 63.56
C SER A 14 -6.69 22.22 63.46
N PRO A 15 -7.86 22.20 64.13
CA PRO A 15 -8.81 21.11 63.94
C PRO A 15 -9.26 21.11 62.49
N LEU A 16 -8.87 20.08 61.73
CA LEU A 16 -9.45 19.84 60.42
C LEU A 16 -10.95 19.63 60.62
N PRO A 17 -11.81 20.27 59.81
CA PRO A 17 -13.25 20.10 59.93
C PRO A 17 -13.58 18.60 59.79
N PRO A 18 -14.61 18.11 60.52
CA PRO A 18 -14.99 16.71 60.46
C PRO A 18 -15.22 16.32 59.00
N MET A 19 -14.38 15.39 58.54
CA MET A 19 -14.42 14.88 57.18
C MET A 19 -15.71 14.08 57.07
N ASN A 20 -16.73 14.68 56.47
CA ASN A 20 -17.96 13.98 56.13
C ASN A 20 -17.63 12.93 55.06
N ASP A 21 -17.22 11.74 55.50
CA ASP A 21 -16.77 10.59 54.68
C ASP A 21 -17.82 10.08 53.68
N THR A 22 -19.04 10.57 53.78
CA THR A 22 -20.16 10.26 52.90
C THR A 22 -20.02 10.91 51.52
N GLY A 23 -19.42 12.11 51.42
CA GLY A 23 -19.24 12.82 50.14
C GLY A 23 -18.12 12.26 49.26
N THR A 24 -17.04 11.77 49.87
CA THR A 24 -15.85 11.23 49.21
C THR A 24 -16.08 9.82 48.65
N ARG A 25 -16.90 8.98 49.30
CA ARG A 25 -17.24 7.64 48.81
C ARG A 25 -18.10 7.65 47.55
N LEU A 26 -19.13 8.51 47.49
CA LEU A 26 -19.97 8.69 46.30
C LEU A 26 -19.14 9.20 45.11
N SER A 27 -18.21 10.12 45.37
CA SER A 27 -17.26 10.64 44.38
C SER A 27 -16.30 9.55 43.86
N ARG A 28 -15.77 8.68 44.74
CA ARG A 28 -14.89 7.57 44.34
C ARG A 28 -15.61 6.52 43.50
N ALA A 29 -16.80 6.12 43.89
CA ALA A 29 -17.62 5.16 43.14
C ALA A 29 -18.00 5.69 41.76
N HIS A 30 -18.36 6.98 41.67
CA HIS A 30 -18.63 7.64 40.40
C HIS A 30 -17.39 7.66 39.49
N ARG A 31 -16.23 8.07 40.00
CA ARG A 31 -14.97 8.05 39.24
C ARG A 31 -14.63 6.65 38.74
N ALA A 32 -14.76 5.63 39.59
CA ALA A 32 -14.52 4.23 39.20
C ALA A 32 -15.46 3.79 38.08
N LYS A 33 -16.74 4.18 38.13
CA LYS A 33 -17.72 3.89 37.07
C LYS A 33 -17.34 4.57 35.75
N VAL A 34 -16.94 5.84 35.79
CA VAL A 34 -16.47 6.60 34.62
C VAL A 34 -15.22 5.96 34.02
N CYS A 35 -14.21 5.65 34.85
CA CYS A 35 -12.98 4.99 34.41
C CYS A 35 -13.27 3.64 33.76
N LYS A 36 -14.14 2.82 34.36
CA LYS A 36 -14.56 1.54 33.76
C LYS A 36 -15.21 1.75 32.39
N GLY A 37 -16.09 2.73 32.26
CA GLY A 37 -16.73 3.07 30.98
C GLY A 37 -15.71 3.46 29.90
N LEU A 38 -14.75 4.33 30.26
CA LEU A 38 -13.67 4.75 29.36
C LEU A 38 -12.77 3.58 28.95
N LEU A 39 -12.39 2.71 29.88
CA LEU A 39 -11.58 1.53 29.59
C LEU A 39 -12.30 0.56 28.66
N MET A 40 -13.59 0.29 28.90
CA MET A 40 -14.40 -0.55 28.00
C MET A 40 -14.56 0.06 26.61
N SER A 41 -14.73 1.39 26.53
CA SER A 41 -14.79 2.09 25.25
C SER A 41 -13.46 1.99 24.49
N ARG A 42 -12.33 2.14 25.20
CA ARG A 42 -10.99 2.00 24.61
C ARG A 42 -10.73 0.57 24.14
N LEU A 43 -11.10 -0.43 24.93
CA LEU A 43 -10.97 -1.83 24.55
C LEU A 43 -11.72 -2.13 23.24
N LYS A 44 -12.99 -1.72 23.13
CA LYS A 44 -13.78 -1.88 21.89
C LYS A 44 -13.14 -1.18 20.68
N ALA A 45 -12.54 -0.02 20.88
CA ALA A 45 -11.85 0.70 19.81
C ALA A 45 -10.58 -0.05 19.36
N ILE A 46 -9.84 -0.67 20.29
CA ILE A 46 -8.66 -1.50 19.99
C ILE A 46 -9.09 -2.74 19.19
N GLU A 47 -10.10 -3.47 19.66
CA GLU A 47 -10.63 -4.65 18.96
C GLU A 47 -11.09 -4.31 17.52
N ALA A 48 -11.73 -3.17 17.33
CA ALA A 48 -12.12 -2.70 16.00
C ALA A 48 -10.92 -2.35 15.11
N MET A 49 -9.85 -1.78 15.67
CA MET A 49 -8.61 -1.50 14.92
C MET A 49 -7.88 -2.79 14.55
N GLU A 50 -7.83 -3.77 15.45
CA GLU A 50 -7.24 -5.09 15.18
C GLU A 50 -7.97 -5.81 14.03
N GLY A 51 -9.30 -5.81 14.04
CA GLY A 51 -10.09 -6.38 12.94
C GLY A 51 -9.86 -5.67 11.59
N ARG A 52 -9.70 -4.34 11.60
CA ARG A 52 -9.34 -3.60 10.38
C ARG A 52 -7.94 -3.94 9.90
N LEU A 53 -6.98 -4.11 10.81
CA LEU A 53 -5.60 -4.45 10.47
C LEU A 53 -5.50 -5.86 9.88
N ASP A 54 -6.22 -6.83 10.44
CA ASP A 54 -6.30 -8.20 9.89
C ASP A 54 -6.83 -8.19 8.44
N ASN A 55 -7.89 -7.43 8.18
CA ASN A 55 -8.41 -7.27 6.83
C ASN A 55 -7.38 -6.67 5.88
N ILE A 56 -6.72 -5.57 6.28
CA ILE A 56 -5.67 -4.93 5.46
C ILE A 56 -4.55 -5.93 5.17
N SER A 57 -4.08 -6.68 6.18
CA SER A 57 -3.02 -7.67 6.03
C SER A 57 -3.38 -8.79 5.04
N LYS A 58 -4.64 -9.25 5.06
CA LYS A 58 -5.13 -10.27 4.12
C LYS A 58 -5.15 -9.75 2.68
N TYR A 59 -5.63 -8.52 2.47
CA TYR A 59 -5.69 -7.93 1.13
C TYR A 59 -4.29 -7.54 0.62
N SER A 60 -3.38 -7.08 1.48
CA SER A 60 -2.03 -6.72 1.06
C SER A 60 -1.25 -7.92 0.52
N PHE A 61 -1.44 -9.10 1.10
CA PHE A 61 -0.78 -10.31 0.58
C PHE A 61 -1.28 -10.69 -0.82
N LYS A 62 -2.61 -10.63 -1.04
CA LYS A 62 -3.19 -10.87 -2.37
C LYS A 62 -2.67 -9.86 -3.40
N LEU A 63 -2.64 -8.59 -3.03
CA LEU A 63 -2.15 -7.52 -3.89
C LEU A 63 -0.68 -7.72 -4.28
N LEU A 64 0.16 -8.19 -3.36
CA LEU A 64 1.57 -8.51 -3.66
C LEU A 64 1.68 -9.65 -4.67
N ASN A 65 0.87 -10.71 -4.54
CA ASN A 65 0.87 -11.80 -5.51
C ASN A 65 0.42 -11.34 -6.90
N GLU A 66 -0.70 -10.59 -6.98
CA GLU A 66 -1.19 -10.04 -8.25
C GLU A 66 -0.17 -9.10 -8.90
N ARG A 67 0.57 -8.32 -8.09
CA ARG A 67 1.67 -7.49 -8.57
C ARG A 67 2.80 -8.33 -9.17
N ASP A 68 3.17 -9.43 -8.53
CA ASP A 68 4.26 -10.30 -9.00
C ASP A 68 3.87 -11.03 -10.30
N ASP A 69 2.61 -11.46 -10.41
CA ASP A 69 2.04 -12.01 -11.64
C ASP A 69 2.07 -10.97 -12.77
N LEU A 70 1.64 -9.73 -12.49
CA LEU A 70 1.70 -8.63 -13.46
C LEU A 70 3.13 -8.31 -13.90
N ALA A 71 4.08 -8.27 -12.95
CA ALA A 71 5.49 -8.05 -13.27
C ALA A 71 6.06 -9.14 -14.18
N THR A 72 5.64 -10.39 -13.95
CA THR A 72 6.01 -11.53 -14.80
C THR A 72 5.43 -11.39 -16.21
N MET A 73 4.15 -11.01 -16.34
CA MET A 73 3.51 -10.77 -17.65
C MET A 73 4.21 -9.64 -18.40
N LEU A 74 4.52 -8.52 -17.74
CA LEU A 74 5.21 -7.39 -18.36
C LEU A 74 6.65 -7.74 -18.79
N ALA A 75 7.35 -8.57 -18.01
CA ALA A 75 8.68 -9.05 -18.38
C ALA A 75 8.63 -9.91 -19.66
N ASN A 76 7.64 -10.80 -19.75
CA ASN A 76 7.41 -11.61 -20.94
C ASN A 76 7.07 -10.74 -22.15
N GLU A 77 6.12 -9.79 -22.03
CA GLU A 77 5.78 -8.86 -23.11
C GLU A 77 6.98 -8.05 -23.59
N LYS A 78 7.82 -7.58 -22.66
CA LYS A 78 9.07 -6.89 -23.02
C LYS A 78 10.01 -7.79 -23.81
N GLU A 79 10.19 -9.05 -23.39
CA GLU A 79 11.02 -10.01 -24.13
C GLU A 79 10.46 -10.24 -25.54
N GLU A 80 9.15 -10.44 -25.66
CA GLU A 80 8.47 -10.58 -26.95
C GLU A 80 8.66 -9.37 -27.85
N ALA A 81 8.51 -8.17 -27.30
CA ALA A 81 8.72 -6.92 -28.02
C ALA A 81 10.15 -6.81 -28.58
N VAL A 82 11.15 -7.22 -27.78
CA VAL A 82 12.56 -7.25 -28.22
C VAL A 82 12.76 -8.25 -29.36
N ARG A 83 12.14 -9.44 -29.28
CA ARG A 83 12.20 -10.44 -30.36
C ARG A 83 11.59 -9.93 -31.64
N LEU A 84 10.39 -9.34 -31.57
CA LEU A 84 9.72 -8.76 -32.74
C LEU A 84 10.53 -7.61 -33.35
N ALA A 85 11.02 -6.68 -32.53
CA ALA A 85 11.86 -5.58 -32.99
C ALA A 85 13.11 -6.09 -33.72
N THR A 86 13.73 -7.17 -33.22
CA THR A 86 14.89 -7.80 -33.89
C THR A 86 14.52 -8.33 -35.27
N VAL A 87 13.36 -8.99 -35.40
CA VAL A 87 12.86 -9.50 -36.69
C VAL A 87 12.54 -8.37 -37.67
N LEU A 88 11.96 -7.27 -37.18
CA LEU A 88 11.61 -6.09 -37.97
C LEU A 88 12.82 -5.17 -38.24
N GLY A 89 13.98 -5.44 -37.64
CA GLY A 89 15.18 -4.59 -37.76
C GLY A 89 15.07 -3.24 -37.05
N VAL A 90 14.18 -3.14 -36.05
CA VAL A 90 13.97 -1.94 -35.24
C VAL A 90 15.00 -1.87 -34.11
N SER A 91 15.61 -0.70 -33.91
CA SER A 91 16.56 -0.50 -32.80
C SER A 91 15.84 -0.57 -31.45
N VAL A 92 16.36 -1.41 -30.55
CA VAL A 92 15.79 -1.66 -29.20
C VAL A 92 16.55 -0.91 -28.11
N HIS A 93 17.63 -0.20 -28.46
CA HIS A 93 18.52 0.47 -27.51
C HIS A 93 18.47 1.98 -27.69
N GLU A 94 17.33 2.59 -27.38
CA GLU A 94 17.27 4.01 -27.07
C GLU A 94 17.25 4.22 -25.55
N PRO A 95 18.23 4.95 -24.98
CA PRO A 95 18.22 5.27 -23.56
C PRO A 95 16.91 6.01 -23.17
N GLY A 96 16.17 5.43 -22.22
CA GLY A 96 14.93 6.03 -21.70
C GLY A 96 13.64 5.58 -22.40
N TYR A 97 13.73 4.77 -23.47
CA TYR A 97 12.57 4.22 -24.16
C TYR A 97 12.56 2.69 -24.07
N VAL A 98 11.38 2.12 -23.82
CA VAL A 98 11.16 0.67 -23.83
C VAL A 98 10.28 0.35 -25.04
N VAL A 99 10.70 -0.63 -25.84
CA VAL A 99 9.91 -1.11 -26.96
C VAL A 99 8.62 -1.75 -26.42
N SER A 100 7.48 -1.23 -26.87
CA SER A 100 6.15 -1.73 -26.52
C SER A 100 5.78 -2.94 -27.38
N TYR A 101 5.31 -4.01 -26.74
CA TYR A 101 4.86 -5.21 -27.44
C TYR A 101 3.71 -4.91 -28.42
N GLY A 102 2.73 -4.10 -28.00
CA GLY A 102 1.60 -3.72 -28.85
C GLY A 102 2.02 -2.97 -30.12
N VAL A 103 2.96 -2.02 -30.00
CA VAL A 103 3.48 -1.27 -31.16
C VAL A 103 4.23 -2.21 -32.11
N MET A 104 4.98 -3.19 -31.59
CA MET A 104 5.64 -4.17 -32.44
C MET A 104 4.64 -5.08 -33.17
N LEU A 105 3.54 -5.45 -32.52
CA LEU A 105 2.47 -6.20 -33.17
C LEU A 105 1.82 -5.39 -34.31
N GLU A 106 1.55 -4.11 -34.09
CA GLU A 106 1.04 -3.20 -35.14
C GLU A 106 1.99 -3.14 -36.33
N GLN A 107 3.29 -2.96 -36.10
CA GLN A 107 4.29 -2.96 -37.18
C GLN A 107 4.38 -4.32 -37.91
N CYS A 108 4.25 -5.44 -37.18
CA CYS A 108 4.16 -6.75 -37.81
C CYS A 108 2.93 -6.86 -38.72
N PHE A 109 1.77 -6.34 -38.30
CA PHE A 109 0.56 -6.34 -39.13
C PHE A 109 0.72 -5.46 -40.38
N GLU A 110 1.28 -4.26 -40.23
CA GLU A 110 1.56 -3.37 -41.36
C GLU A 110 2.50 -4.03 -42.38
N ALA A 111 3.61 -4.62 -41.92
CA ALA A 111 4.54 -5.33 -42.78
C ALA A 111 3.88 -6.50 -43.53
N HIS A 112 2.95 -7.21 -42.88
CA HIS A 112 2.21 -8.29 -43.52
C HIS A 112 1.24 -7.78 -44.60
N LEU A 113 0.53 -6.67 -44.34
CA LEU A 113 -0.38 -6.06 -45.31
C LEU A 113 0.36 -5.54 -46.55
N GLU A 114 1.52 -4.89 -46.37
CA GLU A 114 2.36 -4.42 -47.48
C GLU A 114 2.85 -5.58 -48.38
N GLN A 115 3.14 -6.74 -47.78
CA GLN A 115 3.54 -7.93 -48.51
C GLN A 115 2.40 -8.48 -49.39
N ASP A 116 1.17 -8.45 -48.90
CA ASP A 116 0.00 -8.91 -49.66
C ASP A 116 -0.34 -7.99 -50.84
N GLU A 117 -0.24 -6.68 -50.66
CA GLU A 117 -0.45 -5.72 -51.75
C GLU A 117 0.61 -5.87 -52.87
N THR A 118 1.87 -6.04 -52.48
CA THR A 118 2.97 -6.25 -53.43
C THR A 118 2.83 -7.57 -54.19
N ASN A 119 2.43 -8.66 -53.52
CA ASN A 119 2.14 -9.95 -54.14
C ASN A 119 0.97 -9.88 -55.12
N THR A 120 -0.12 -9.19 -54.76
CA THR A 120 -1.31 -9.00 -55.60
C THR A 120 -1.01 -8.16 -56.84
N SER A 121 -0.23 -7.09 -56.68
CA SER A 121 0.22 -6.23 -57.79
C SER A 121 1.12 -6.98 -58.77
N ARG A 122 2.01 -7.85 -58.25
CA ARG A 122 2.90 -8.68 -59.05
C ARG A 122 2.13 -9.72 -59.86
N ALA A 123 1.16 -10.41 -59.26
CA ALA A 123 0.27 -11.37 -59.95
C ALA A 123 -0.56 -10.72 -61.06
N SER A 124 -1.01 -9.48 -60.85
CA SER A 124 -1.78 -8.72 -61.83
C SER A 124 -0.94 -8.29 -63.05
N ARG A 125 0.34 -7.97 -62.83
CA ARG A 125 1.29 -7.64 -63.90
C ARG A 125 1.66 -8.85 -64.75
N THR A 126 1.78 -10.04 -64.18
CA THR A 126 2.07 -11.27 -64.95
C THR A 126 0.88 -11.68 -65.82
N ARG A 127 -0.37 -11.47 -65.36
CA ARG A 127 -1.58 -11.74 -66.16
C ARG A 127 -1.79 -10.79 -67.35
N ARG A 128 -1.34 -9.54 -67.27
CA ARG A 128 -1.44 -8.57 -68.39
C ARG A 128 -0.42 -8.80 -69.51
N LYS A 129 0.55 -9.69 -69.33
CA LYS A 129 1.60 -10.00 -70.30
C LYS A 129 1.38 -11.32 -71.06
N GLN A 130 0.28 -12.02 -70.78
CA GLN A 130 -0.24 -13.12 -71.60
C GLN A 130 -1.40 -12.62 -72.45
#